data_AF-T1C9N5-F1
#
_entry.id   AF-T1C9N5-F1
#
_cell.length_a   1.000
_cell.length_b   1.000
_cell.length_c   1.000
_cell.angle_alpha   90.00
_cell.angle_beta   90.00
_cell.angle_gamma   90.00
#
_symmetry.space_group_name_H-M   'P 1'
#
loop_
_entity.id
_entity.type
_entity.pdbx_description
1 polymer ?
#
loop_
_entity_poly.entity_id
_entity_poly.type
_entity_poly.pdbx_seq_one_letter_code
_entity_poly.pdbx_strand_id
1 'polypeptide(L)'
;MHVVINNQIGFTISRQDDARSTHYCTDIIKMINAPVLHVNGDDPEAVVFCARLAFDYRQTFKRDIMIDLICYRRHGHNEADEPAATQPRMYQVIRGLPTTREQYAKRLADAGTISAADAEQRAADYRRRLEAGESVTELSAPLADAFRVDWSPYLNGTLGTEVATGVARDKLARLEAMLTDTTQIRLHPRVAKIYDDRRKMAAGQRPLDWGYAENLAYATLLDAGYGLRLVGQDSARGTFFHRHAVLHDQDTGATTLPLKRVREDAHVEIIDSALSEEAVMAYEYGFASAEPRTLPIWEGQFGDFANGAQVVIDQFISSGEAKWDRLSALTLFLPHGYEGQGPEHSSARLERYLQLCALHNMQVCVPTTPAQVFHMIRRQMLGQARKPLIVMTPKSLLRHKLAISSIDDLVRGGFQLVLPDTTAKTGQKVRRVVLCAGKVYYDLLEHAEKPASRMWRWCASSSCTRSRAPPWRMNWNASRPPARWSGARRSP
;
A
#
# COMPACT_ATOMS: atom_id res chain seq x y z
N MET A 1 -3.97 4.93 21.82
CA MET A 1 -3.47 4.62 23.18
C MET A 1 -2.16 3.89 23.00
N HIS A 2 -1.09 4.42 23.58
CA HIS A 2 0.26 3.90 23.43
C HIS A 2 0.73 3.36 24.79
N VAL A 3 1.43 2.24 24.80
CA VAL A 3 2.06 1.70 26.00
C VAL A 3 3.53 1.47 25.70
N VAL A 4 4.40 2.19 26.39
CA VAL A 4 5.84 2.02 26.29
C VAL A 4 6.28 1.11 27.43
N ILE A 5 6.83 -0.06 27.09
CA ILE A 5 7.49 -0.94 28.05
C ILE A 5 8.89 -0.38 28.31
N ASN A 6 8.97 0.57 29.24
CA ASN A 6 10.20 1.26 29.58
C ASN A 6 11.00 0.43 30.58
N ASN A 7 11.63 -0.62 30.07
CA ASN A 7 12.58 -1.46 30.81
C ASN A 7 13.95 -0.81 31.03
N GLN A 8 14.09 0.48 30.65
CA GLN A 8 15.26 1.33 30.84
C GLN A 8 16.52 0.95 30.03
N ILE A 9 16.40 0.04 29.04
CA ILE A 9 17.54 -0.43 28.24
C ILE A 9 17.13 -0.92 26.84
N GLY A 10 17.81 -0.42 25.80
CA GLY A 10 17.71 -0.91 24.43
C GLY A 10 18.94 -1.73 24.04
N PHE A 11 18.80 -3.06 23.86
CA PHE A 11 19.93 -3.98 23.71
C PHE A 11 20.95 -3.83 24.87
N THR A 12 22.09 -3.16 24.63
CA THR A 12 23.15 -2.84 25.59
C THR A 12 23.27 -1.34 25.88
N ILE A 13 22.37 -0.50 25.35
CA ILE A 13 22.36 0.96 25.54
C ILE A 13 21.35 1.29 26.65
N SER A 14 21.86 1.71 27.81
CA SER A 14 21.05 2.10 28.99
C SER A 14 21.28 3.53 29.44
N ARG A 15 22.39 4.14 29.01
CA ARG A 15 22.71 5.54 29.26
C ARG A 15 21.70 6.43 28.54
N GLN A 16 21.09 7.35 29.28
CA GLN A 16 20.05 8.22 28.74
C GLN A 16 20.60 9.10 27.62
N ASP A 17 21.80 9.66 27.82
CA ASP A 17 22.51 10.54 26.88
C ASP A 17 22.94 9.83 25.58
N ASP A 18 23.13 8.51 25.61
CA ASP A 18 23.39 7.72 24.40
C ASP A 18 22.08 7.39 23.65
N ALA A 19 20.97 7.20 24.36
CA ALA A 19 19.71 6.71 23.79
C ALA A 19 18.74 7.83 23.35
N ARG A 20 18.79 9.01 23.98
CA ARG A 20 17.86 10.12 23.75
C ARG A 20 18.40 11.45 24.29
N SER A 21 17.81 12.55 23.83
CA SER A 21 18.21 13.92 24.23
C SER A 21 17.24 14.60 25.19
N THR A 22 16.32 13.84 25.80
CA THR A 22 15.34 14.33 26.77
C THR A 22 15.25 13.39 27.96
N HIS A 23 14.56 13.81 29.03
CA HIS A 23 14.46 13.01 30.25
C HIS A 23 13.61 11.73 30.05
N TYR A 24 12.40 11.86 29.48
CA TYR A 24 11.49 10.73 29.29
C TYR A 24 11.55 10.18 27.88
N CYS A 25 11.50 8.85 27.73
CA CYS A 25 11.41 8.21 26.41
C CYS A 25 10.11 8.53 25.66
N THR A 26 9.12 9.05 26.39
CA THR A 26 7.79 9.41 25.89
C THR A 26 7.67 10.87 25.46
N ASP A 27 8.73 11.67 25.59
CA ASP A 27 8.70 13.11 25.23
C ASP A 27 8.37 13.36 23.76
N ILE A 28 8.57 12.38 22.88
CA ILE A 28 8.16 12.44 21.47
C ILE A 28 6.67 12.79 21.30
N ILE A 29 5.79 12.29 22.17
CA ILE A 29 4.35 12.48 22.02
C ILE A 29 3.90 13.92 22.37
N LYS A 30 4.78 14.71 22.99
CA LYS A 30 4.54 16.14 23.26
C LYS A 30 4.37 16.94 21.97
N MET A 31 4.88 16.46 20.83
CA MET A 31 4.69 17.12 19.53
C MET A 31 3.22 17.28 19.13
N ILE A 32 2.31 16.47 19.70
CA ILE A 32 0.86 16.56 19.51
C ILE A 32 0.10 16.94 20.79
N ASN A 33 0.81 17.42 21.83
CA ASN A 33 0.24 17.76 23.14
C ASN A 33 -0.59 16.62 23.78
N ALA A 34 -0.22 15.37 23.53
CA ALA A 34 -0.89 14.23 24.16
C ALA A 34 -0.40 14.04 25.61
N PRO A 35 -1.30 13.68 26.55
CA PRO A 35 -0.91 13.38 27.92
C PRO A 35 -0.09 12.09 28.02
N VAL A 36 0.78 12.05 29.02
CA VAL A 36 1.58 10.88 29.40
C VAL A 36 1.30 10.52 30.85
N LEU A 37 1.05 9.24 31.11
CA LEU A 37 0.95 8.67 32.45
C LEU A 37 2.22 7.84 32.72
N HIS A 38 3.10 8.35 33.59
CA HIS A 38 4.27 7.60 34.05
C HIS A 38 3.88 6.77 35.26
N VAL A 39 4.11 5.46 35.20
CA VAL A 39 3.68 4.53 36.25
C VAL A 39 4.76 3.50 36.55
N ASN A 40 4.97 3.22 37.84
CA ASN A 40 5.89 2.19 38.29
C ASN A 40 5.29 0.81 38.03
N GLY A 41 5.98 -0.03 37.26
CA GLY A 41 5.56 -1.39 36.94
C GLY A 41 5.49 -2.32 38.14
N ASP A 42 6.19 -2.01 39.24
CA ASP A 42 6.11 -2.75 40.50
C ASP A 42 4.87 -2.40 41.37
N ASP A 43 4.00 -1.49 40.90
CA ASP A 43 2.67 -1.24 41.49
C ASP A 43 1.53 -1.59 40.51
N PRO A 44 1.12 -2.87 40.44
CA PRO A 44 0.11 -3.33 39.48
C PRO A 44 -1.24 -2.63 39.59
N GLU A 45 -1.64 -2.19 40.79
CA GLU A 45 -2.91 -1.47 40.99
C GLU A 45 -2.85 -0.08 40.34
N ALA A 46 -1.74 0.64 40.49
CA ALA A 46 -1.52 1.92 39.82
C ALA A 46 -1.47 1.75 38.28
N VAL A 47 -0.84 0.68 37.78
CA VAL A 47 -0.83 0.36 36.35
C VAL A 47 -2.24 0.15 35.81
N VAL A 48 -3.08 -0.62 36.51
CA VAL A 48 -4.49 -0.83 36.14
C VAL A 48 -5.27 0.49 36.18
N PHE A 49 -5.04 1.33 37.19
CA PHE A 49 -5.64 2.66 37.26
C PHE A 49 -5.26 3.53 36.05
N CYS A 50 -3.97 3.63 35.71
CA CYS A 50 -3.50 4.37 34.55
C CYS A 50 -4.06 3.82 33.24
N ALA A 51 -4.19 2.49 33.10
CA ALA A 51 -4.80 1.87 31.93
C ALA A 51 -6.28 2.26 31.77
N ARG A 52 -7.07 2.23 32.86
CA ARG A 52 -8.47 2.67 32.86
C ARG A 52 -8.59 4.15 32.53
N LEU A 53 -7.78 5.00 33.17
CA LEU A 53 -7.76 6.44 32.89
C LEU A 53 -7.39 6.74 31.42
N ALA A 54 -6.39 6.05 30.88
CA ALA A 54 -6.00 6.21 29.48
C ALA A 54 -7.11 5.77 28.51
N PHE A 55 -7.81 4.68 28.84
CA PHE A 55 -8.97 4.24 28.07
C PHE A 55 -10.10 5.28 28.10
N ASP A 56 -10.47 5.76 29.29
CA ASP A 56 -11.53 6.77 29.47
C ASP A 56 -11.17 8.08 28.75
N TYR A 57 -9.92 8.52 28.82
CA TYR A 57 -9.42 9.68 28.07
C TYR A 57 -9.58 9.46 26.56
N ARG A 58 -9.11 8.32 26.02
CA ARG A 58 -9.27 8.01 24.60
C ARG A 58 -10.73 7.99 24.20
N GLN A 59 -11.61 7.41 25.00
CA GLN A 59 -13.03 7.30 24.70
C GLN A 59 -13.73 8.66 24.74
N THR A 60 -13.36 9.53 25.67
CA THR A 60 -13.94 10.87 25.85
C THR A 60 -13.45 11.84 24.78
N PHE A 61 -12.13 11.92 24.55
CA PHE A 61 -11.54 12.97 23.71
C PHE A 61 -11.20 12.51 22.29
N LYS A 62 -11.15 11.19 22.02
CA LYS A 62 -10.70 10.61 20.73
C LYS A 62 -9.30 11.08 20.32
N ARG A 63 -8.43 11.33 21.31
CA ARG A 63 -7.04 11.75 21.14
C ARG A 63 -6.09 10.71 21.69
N ASP A 64 -4.84 10.81 21.26
CA ASP A 64 -3.76 9.95 21.72
C ASP A 64 -3.41 10.25 23.19
N ILE A 65 -2.96 9.20 23.87
CA ILE A 65 -2.48 9.19 25.26
C ILE A 65 -1.46 8.05 25.37
N MET A 66 -0.42 8.25 26.16
CA MET A 66 0.66 7.29 26.35
C MET A 66 0.80 6.88 27.82
N ILE A 67 1.04 5.60 28.06
CA ILE A 67 1.45 5.06 29.35
C ILE A 67 2.95 4.74 29.24
N ASP A 68 3.75 5.39 30.07
CA ASP A 68 5.16 5.04 30.30
C ASP A 68 5.21 4.03 31.46
N LEU A 69 5.25 2.75 31.12
CA LEU A 69 5.31 1.66 32.10
C LEU A 69 6.78 1.43 32.46
N ILE A 70 7.23 2.04 33.55
CA ILE A 70 8.61 2.01 34.01
C ILE A 70 8.86 0.68 34.73
N CYS A 71 9.67 -0.18 34.12
CA CYS A 71 9.97 -1.51 34.62
C CYS A 71 11.46 -1.83 34.45
N TYR A 72 11.82 -3.11 34.44
CA TYR A 72 13.19 -3.59 34.23
C TYR A 72 13.19 -4.87 33.38
N ARG A 73 14.32 -5.15 32.72
CA ARG A 73 14.52 -6.40 31.97
C ARG A 73 15.24 -7.41 32.85
N ARG A 74 14.57 -8.50 33.23
CA ARG A 74 15.11 -9.52 34.15
C ARG A 74 16.36 -10.23 33.61
N HIS A 75 16.37 -10.53 32.31
CA HIS A 75 17.46 -11.24 31.61
C HIS A 75 18.17 -10.30 30.60
N GLY A 76 19.07 -10.84 29.78
CA GLY A 76 19.68 -10.13 28.66
C GLY A 76 18.68 -9.66 27.60
N HIS A 77 19.15 -9.11 26.48
CA HIS A 77 18.24 -8.70 25.39
C HIS A 77 17.47 -9.89 24.82
N ASN A 78 18.13 -11.03 24.77
CA ASN A 78 17.54 -12.36 24.70
C ASN A 78 18.03 -13.18 25.92
N GLU A 79 17.43 -14.33 26.16
CA GLU A 79 17.68 -15.15 27.35
C GLU A 79 19.08 -15.76 27.40
N ALA A 80 19.80 -15.80 26.27
CA ALA A 80 21.16 -16.34 26.15
C ALA A 80 22.25 -15.26 26.22
N ASP A 81 21.86 -13.98 26.24
CA ASP A 81 22.77 -12.83 26.28
C ASP A 81 23.17 -12.49 27.73
N GLU A 82 24.46 -12.17 27.97
CA GLU A 82 24.98 -11.81 29.30
C GLU A 82 25.02 -10.28 29.46
N PRO A 83 24.04 -9.67 30.14
CA PRO A 83 23.91 -8.23 30.20
C PRO A 83 24.91 -7.57 31.16
N ALA A 84 25.47 -8.31 32.13
CA ALA A 84 26.43 -7.73 33.07
C ALA A 84 27.73 -7.29 32.38
N ALA A 85 27.99 -7.75 31.15
CA ALA A 85 29.12 -7.30 30.34
C ALA A 85 29.10 -5.79 30.05
N THR A 86 27.90 -5.18 29.97
CA THR A 86 27.75 -3.74 29.69
C THR A 86 26.92 -2.99 30.74
N GLN A 87 26.08 -3.68 31.52
CA GLN A 87 25.25 -3.10 32.58
C GLN A 87 25.43 -3.79 33.95
N PRO A 88 26.67 -3.92 34.47
CA PRO A 88 26.94 -4.71 35.68
C PRO A 88 26.18 -4.20 36.90
N ARG A 89 26.17 -2.88 37.15
CA ARG A 89 25.49 -2.30 38.33
C ARG A 89 23.97 -2.43 38.26
N MET A 90 23.38 -2.17 37.09
CA MET A 90 21.93 -2.31 36.90
C MET A 90 21.50 -3.77 37.17
N TYR A 91 22.24 -4.75 36.64
CA TYR A 91 21.90 -6.15 36.85
C TYR A 91 22.26 -6.67 38.25
N GLN A 92 23.23 -6.09 38.96
CA GLN A 92 23.42 -6.33 40.39
C GLN A 92 22.17 -5.94 41.19
N VAL A 93 21.58 -4.77 40.92
CA VAL A 93 20.34 -4.33 41.55
C VAL A 93 19.18 -5.26 41.18
N ILE A 94 18.97 -5.51 39.88
CA ILE A 94 17.88 -6.38 39.41
C ILE A 94 17.97 -7.77 40.05
N ARG A 95 19.15 -8.39 40.12
CA ARG A 95 19.34 -9.72 40.74
C ARG A 95 18.97 -9.74 42.23
N GLY A 96 19.07 -8.62 42.93
CA GLY A 96 18.64 -8.47 44.32
C GLY A 96 17.15 -8.16 44.52
N LEU A 97 16.40 -7.86 43.45
CA LEU A 97 14.99 -7.48 43.54
C LEU A 97 14.05 -8.71 43.44
N PRO A 98 13.13 -8.92 44.40
CA PRO A 98 12.03 -9.85 44.23
C PRO A 98 11.21 -9.45 43.00
N THR A 99 10.63 -10.43 42.32
CA THR A 99 9.80 -10.17 41.14
C THR A 99 8.57 -9.35 41.49
N THR A 100 8.05 -8.58 40.52
CA THR A 100 6.78 -7.84 40.67
C THR A 100 5.65 -8.72 41.20
N ARG A 101 5.58 -9.99 40.74
CA ARG A 101 4.61 -10.98 41.25
C ARG A 101 4.78 -11.23 42.75
N GLU A 102 5.99 -11.51 43.20
CA GLU A 102 6.29 -11.79 44.60
C GLU A 102 6.01 -10.57 45.49
N GLN A 103 6.41 -9.38 45.04
CA GLN A 103 6.14 -8.13 45.74
C GLN A 103 4.63 -7.91 45.94
N TYR A 104 3.84 -8.06 44.86
CA TYR A 104 2.40 -7.83 44.92
C TYR A 104 1.67 -8.93 45.68
N ALA A 105 2.04 -10.20 45.50
CA ALA A 105 1.49 -11.31 46.28
C ALA A 105 1.73 -11.13 47.78
N LYS A 106 2.94 -10.70 48.16
CA LYS A 106 3.27 -10.40 49.55
C LYS A 106 2.40 -9.25 50.09
N ARG A 107 2.27 -8.14 49.34
CA ARG A 107 1.42 -7.01 49.73
C ARG A 107 -0.04 -7.43 49.96
N LEU A 108 -0.60 -8.26 49.08
CA LEU A 108 -1.97 -8.77 49.24
C LEU A 108 -2.11 -9.71 50.44
N ALA A 109 -1.08 -10.53 50.72
CA ALA A 109 -1.04 -11.39 51.88
C ALA A 109 -0.93 -10.59 53.20
N ASP A 110 -0.06 -9.58 53.23
CA ASP A 110 0.06 -8.67 54.37
C ASP A 110 -1.26 -7.91 54.63
N ALA A 111 -2.00 -7.59 53.57
CA ALA A 111 -3.33 -6.96 53.64
C ALA A 111 -4.48 -7.97 53.93
N GLY A 112 -4.19 -9.26 54.05
CA GLY A 112 -5.19 -10.31 54.30
C GLY A 112 -6.18 -10.56 53.15
N THR A 113 -5.90 -10.07 51.94
CA THR A 113 -6.77 -10.25 50.77
C THR A 113 -6.69 -11.67 50.20
N ILE A 114 -5.51 -12.28 50.24
CA ILE A 114 -5.25 -13.69 49.90
C ILE A 114 -4.26 -14.25 50.92
N SER A 115 -4.18 -15.57 51.09
CA SER A 115 -3.07 -16.15 51.85
C SER A 115 -1.82 -16.33 50.98
N ALA A 116 -0.64 -16.47 51.59
CA ALA A 116 0.58 -16.82 50.88
C ALA A 116 0.46 -18.19 50.16
N ALA A 117 -0.27 -19.15 50.76
CA ALA A 117 -0.54 -20.45 50.16
C ALA A 117 -1.39 -20.32 48.89
N ASP A 118 -2.39 -19.43 48.89
CA ASP A 118 -3.22 -19.17 47.71
C ASP A 118 -2.41 -18.61 46.54
N ALA A 119 -1.47 -17.70 46.83
CA ALA A 119 -0.60 -17.10 45.81
C ALA A 119 0.30 -18.15 45.13
N GLU A 120 0.88 -19.06 45.92
CA GLU A 120 1.71 -20.16 45.39
C GLU A 120 0.87 -21.22 44.68
N GLN A 121 -0.33 -21.54 45.20
CA GLN A 121 -1.26 -22.45 44.53
C GLN A 121 -1.64 -21.92 43.14
N ARG A 122 -1.95 -20.62 43.00
CA ARG A 122 -2.24 -20.00 41.70
C ARG A 122 -1.08 -20.11 40.71
N ALA A 123 0.16 -19.93 41.18
CA ALA A 123 1.34 -20.08 40.35
C ALA A 123 1.54 -21.55 39.91
N ALA A 124 1.33 -22.49 40.82
CA ALA A 124 1.40 -23.92 40.54
C ALA A 124 0.31 -24.34 39.54
N ASP A 125 -0.92 -23.87 39.72
CA ASP A 125 -2.07 -24.15 38.84
C ASP A 125 -1.80 -23.64 37.41
N TYR A 126 -1.26 -22.43 37.28
CA TYR A 126 -0.88 -21.88 35.98
C TYR A 126 0.17 -22.75 35.28
N ARG A 127 1.19 -23.20 36.02
CA ARG A 127 2.22 -24.11 35.50
C ARG A 127 1.62 -25.46 35.07
N ARG A 128 0.77 -26.07 35.89
CA ARG A 128 0.12 -27.35 35.56
C ARG A 128 -0.71 -27.24 34.27
N ARG A 129 -1.44 -26.14 34.09
CA ARG A 129 -2.20 -25.89 32.86
C ARG A 129 -1.29 -25.76 31.63
N LEU A 130 -0.16 -25.05 31.74
CA LEU A 130 0.83 -24.97 30.66
C LEU A 130 1.41 -26.35 30.32
N GLU A 131 1.77 -27.14 31.33
CA GLU A 131 2.31 -28.51 31.15
C GLU A 131 1.27 -29.47 30.54
N ALA A 132 0.00 -29.27 30.85
CA ALA A 132 -1.11 -30.02 30.26
C ALA A 132 -1.49 -29.55 28.84
N GLY A 133 -0.90 -28.47 28.33
CA GLY A 133 -1.26 -27.87 27.04
C GLY A 133 -2.66 -27.24 27.03
N GLU A 134 -3.22 -26.97 28.21
CA GLU A 134 -4.52 -26.33 28.35
C GLU A 134 -4.42 -24.83 28.04
N SER A 135 -5.49 -24.24 27.52
CA SER A 135 -5.57 -22.78 27.43
C SER A 135 -5.44 -22.20 28.83
N VAL A 136 -4.44 -21.37 29.07
CA VAL A 136 -4.25 -20.60 30.31
C VAL A 136 -5.03 -19.27 30.31
N THR A 137 -5.65 -18.95 29.19
CA THR A 137 -6.53 -17.80 29.06
C THR A 137 -7.97 -18.26 29.13
N GLU A 138 -8.75 -17.60 29.99
CA GLU A 138 -10.20 -17.57 29.85
C GLU A 138 -10.49 -16.71 28.61
N LEU A 139 -10.31 -17.29 27.43
CA LEU A 139 -10.74 -16.64 26.20
C LEU A 139 -12.22 -16.35 26.37
N SER A 140 -12.58 -15.08 26.50
CA SER A 140 -13.93 -14.65 26.17
C SER A 140 -14.26 -15.32 24.84
N ALA A 141 -15.45 -15.93 24.74
CA ALA A 141 -15.93 -16.51 23.48
C ALA A 141 -15.55 -15.54 22.36
N PRO A 142 -14.94 -16.02 21.25
CA PRO A 142 -14.48 -15.13 20.20
C PRO A 142 -15.62 -14.19 19.89
N LEU A 143 -15.45 -12.90 20.22
CA LEU A 143 -16.42 -11.89 19.88
C LEU A 143 -16.69 -12.13 18.40
N ALA A 144 -17.96 -12.29 18.03
CA ALA A 144 -18.33 -12.30 16.62
C ALA A 144 -17.81 -10.96 16.09
N ASP A 145 -16.62 -11.01 15.48
CA ASP A 145 -15.85 -9.81 15.24
C ASP A 145 -16.55 -9.11 14.10
N ALA A 146 -17.36 -8.10 14.44
CA ALA A 146 -18.08 -7.28 13.49
C ALA A 146 -17.12 -6.57 12.52
N PHE A 147 -15.82 -6.55 12.84
CA PHE A 147 -14.74 -6.02 12.03
C PHE A 147 -13.90 -7.12 11.37
N ARG A 148 -14.32 -8.38 11.41
CA ARG A 148 -13.61 -9.47 10.75
C ARG A 148 -13.65 -9.26 9.24
N VAL A 149 -12.48 -9.02 8.69
CA VAL A 149 -12.28 -8.82 7.26
C VAL A 149 -12.42 -10.16 6.53
N ASP A 150 -13.39 -10.26 5.64
CA ASP A 150 -13.61 -11.47 4.84
C ASP A 150 -12.74 -11.48 3.58
N TRP A 151 -11.64 -12.22 3.64
CA TRP A 151 -10.75 -12.45 2.50
C TRP A 151 -11.07 -13.72 1.70
N SER A 152 -12.05 -14.53 2.16
CA SER A 152 -12.41 -15.83 1.55
C SER A 152 -12.62 -15.76 0.03
N PRO A 153 -13.26 -14.71 -0.54
CA PRO A 153 -13.45 -14.60 -1.99
C PRO A 153 -12.16 -14.47 -2.81
N TYR A 154 -11.03 -14.12 -2.17
CA TYR A 154 -9.77 -13.75 -2.85
C TYR A 154 -8.62 -14.74 -2.64
N LEU A 155 -8.76 -15.70 -1.71
CA LEU A 155 -7.67 -16.63 -1.33
C LEU A 155 -7.16 -17.49 -2.51
N ASN A 156 -8.03 -17.79 -3.48
CA ASN A 156 -7.70 -18.62 -4.64
C ASN A 156 -7.41 -17.79 -5.92
N GLY A 157 -7.34 -16.47 -5.82
CA GLY A 157 -7.14 -15.59 -6.96
C GLY A 157 -5.71 -15.70 -7.53
N THR A 158 -5.59 -15.79 -8.85
CA THR A 158 -4.28 -15.84 -9.53
C THR A 158 -4.09 -14.69 -10.51
N LEU A 159 -2.85 -14.21 -10.66
CA LEU A 159 -2.53 -13.13 -11.61
C LEU A 159 -2.70 -13.53 -13.08
N GLY A 160 -2.72 -14.84 -13.38
CA GLY A 160 -2.90 -15.36 -14.73
C GLY A 160 -4.34 -15.36 -15.22
N THR A 161 -5.32 -15.16 -14.34
CA THR A 161 -6.74 -15.13 -14.70
C THR A 161 -7.05 -13.89 -15.55
N GLU A 162 -7.74 -14.10 -16.68
CA GLU A 162 -8.22 -13.02 -17.52
C GLU A 162 -9.34 -12.25 -16.79
N VAL A 163 -9.31 -10.92 -16.87
CA VAL A 163 -10.26 -10.04 -16.18
C VAL A 163 -10.90 -9.11 -17.21
N ALA A 164 -12.21 -9.28 -17.42
CA ALA A 164 -13.01 -8.40 -18.26
C ALA A 164 -13.09 -7.02 -17.60
N THR A 165 -12.42 -6.05 -18.22
CA THR A 165 -12.28 -4.68 -17.69
C THR A 165 -13.01 -3.64 -18.52
N GLY A 166 -13.55 -4.01 -19.69
CA GLY A 166 -14.43 -3.16 -20.49
C GLY A 166 -15.69 -2.70 -19.75
N VAL A 167 -16.30 -1.62 -20.25
CA VAL A 167 -17.52 -1.02 -19.68
C VAL A 167 -18.51 -0.70 -20.80
N ALA A 168 -19.78 -1.04 -20.60
CA ALA A 168 -20.83 -0.70 -21.57
C ALA A 168 -20.91 0.81 -21.84
N ARG A 169 -21.12 1.20 -23.10
CA ARG A 169 -21.04 2.61 -23.55
C ARG A 169 -22.06 3.52 -22.86
N ASP A 170 -23.27 3.03 -22.65
CA ASP A 170 -24.37 3.70 -21.97
C ASP A 170 -24.05 3.98 -20.49
N LYS A 171 -23.51 2.97 -19.79
CA LYS A 171 -23.02 3.10 -18.43
C LYS A 171 -21.89 4.13 -18.35
N LEU A 172 -20.94 4.06 -19.28
CA LEU A 172 -19.85 5.04 -19.35
C LEU A 172 -20.40 6.45 -19.56
N ALA A 173 -21.29 6.66 -20.53
CA ALA A 173 -21.89 7.96 -20.83
C ALA A 173 -22.61 8.59 -19.63
N ARG A 174 -23.34 7.78 -18.84
CA ARG A 174 -23.96 8.25 -17.59
C ARG A 174 -22.91 8.76 -16.60
N LEU A 175 -21.84 8.00 -16.38
CA LEU A 175 -20.77 8.38 -15.46
C LEU A 175 -20.02 9.62 -15.95
N GLU A 176 -19.76 9.74 -17.25
CA GLU A 176 -19.14 10.92 -17.87
C GLU A 176 -19.95 12.19 -17.59
N ALA A 177 -21.28 12.14 -17.74
CA ALA A 177 -22.17 13.26 -17.44
C ALA A 177 -22.09 13.68 -15.97
N MET A 178 -22.09 12.72 -15.04
CA MET A 178 -22.02 12.98 -13.60
C MET A 178 -20.68 13.59 -13.18
N LEU A 179 -19.56 13.08 -13.73
CA LEU A 179 -18.21 13.54 -13.39
C LEU A 179 -17.90 14.92 -13.97
N THR A 180 -18.48 15.27 -15.12
CA THR A 180 -18.18 16.53 -15.83
C THR A 180 -19.18 17.65 -15.53
N ASP A 181 -20.19 17.38 -14.72
CA ASP A 181 -21.12 18.39 -14.21
C ASP A 181 -20.45 19.27 -13.14
N THR A 182 -20.27 20.54 -13.51
CA THR A 182 -19.67 21.58 -12.66
C THR A 182 -20.59 22.78 -12.53
N THR A 183 -21.90 22.60 -12.73
CA THR A 183 -22.88 23.71 -12.76
C THR A 183 -23.00 24.45 -11.42
N GLN A 184 -22.76 23.76 -10.31
CA GLN A 184 -22.90 24.29 -8.95
C GLN A 184 -21.59 24.84 -8.35
N ILE A 185 -20.53 25.00 -9.15
CA ILE A 185 -19.21 25.40 -8.64
C ILE A 185 -18.54 26.39 -9.59
N ARG A 186 -18.06 27.52 -9.05
CA ARG A 186 -17.24 28.46 -9.80
C ARG A 186 -15.80 27.96 -9.83
N LEU A 187 -15.38 27.43 -10.96
CA LEU A 187 -14.02 26.91 -11.14
C LEU A 187 -13.01 28.01 -11.52
N HIS A 188 -11.76 27.81 -11.12
CA HIS A 188 -10.64 28.57 -11.68
C HIS A 188 -10.57 28.35 -13.21
N PRO A 189 -10.29 29.37 -14.04
CA PRO A 189 -10.36 29.26 -15.51
C PRO A 189 -9.57 28.08 -16.11
N ARG A 190 -8.38 27.79 -15.56
CA ARG A 190 -7.57 26.64 -16.01
C ARG A 190 -8.20 25.28 -15.68
N VAL A 191 -8.94 25.18 -14.57
CA VAL A 191 -9.66 23.96 -14.18
C VAL A 191 -10.93 23.82 -15.01
N ALA A 192 -11.66 24.91 -15.24
CA ALA A 192 -12.81 24.95 -16.13
C ALA A 192 -12.43 24.44 -17.53
N LYS A 193 -11.29 24.90 -18.08
CA LYS A 193 -10.77 24.42 -19.37
C LYS A 193 -10.51 22.92 -19.41
N ILE A 194 -10.01 22.32 -18.33
CA ILE A 194 -9.82 20.86 -18.22
C ILE A 194 -11.17 20.15 -18.25
N TYR A 195 -12.17 20.65 -17.54
CA TYR A 195 -13.50 20.04 -17.52
C TYR A 195 -14.25 20.22 -18.85
N ASP A 196 -14.09 21.36 -19.52
CA ASP A 196 -14.59 21.55 -20.89
C ASP A 196 -13.97 20.54 -21.85
N ASP A 197 -12.66 20.29 -21.72
CA ASP A 197 -11.97 19.29 -22.50
C ASP A 197 -12.47 17.87 -22.20
N ARG A 198 -12.76 17.54 -20.94
CA ARG A 198 -13.39 16.27 -20.54
C ARG A 198 -14.79 16.12 -21.12
N ARG A 199 -15.60 17.18 -21.19
CA ARG A 199 -16.90 17.14 -21.87
C ARG A 199 -16.77 16.87 -23.37
N LYS A 200 -15.77 17.47 -24.03
CA LYS A 200 -15.46 17.18 -25.45
C LYS A 200 -14.98 15.75 -25.64
N MET A 201 -14.19 15.23 -24.70
CA MET A 201 -13.76 13.83 -24.67
C MET A 201 -14.97 12.89 -24.55
N ALA A 202 -15.87 13.14 -23.59
CA ALA A 202 -17.10 12.37 -23.40
C ALA A 202 -18.00 12.33 -24.64
N ALA A 203 -18.08 13.47 -25.34
CA ALA A 203 -18.82 13.62 -26.58
C ALA A 203 -18.11 12.99 -27.81
N GLY A 204 -16.93 12.39 -27.64
CA GLY A 204 -16.15 11.80 -28.73
C GLY A 204 -15.52 12.82 -29.69
N GLN A 205 -15.53 14.11 -29.35
CA GLN A 205 -15.00 15.19 -30.19
C GLN A 205 -13.47 15.31 -30.12
N ARG A 206 -12.86 14.68 -29.11
CA ARG A 206 -11.41 14.58 -28.94
C ARG A 206 -11.07 13.28 -28.20
N PRO A 207 -9.86 12.75 -28.37
CA PRO A 207 -9.45 11.53 -27.68
C PRO A 207 -9.20 11.79 -26.19
N LEU A 208 -9.31 10.72 -25.41
CA LEU A 208 -9.10 10.68 -23.97
C LEU A 208 -7.63 10.96 -23.63
N ASP A 209 -7.42 11.76 -22.57
CA ASP A 209 -6.12 11.89 -21.91
C ASP A 209 -6.03 11.00 -20.66
N TRP A 210 -4.86 10.98 -20.04
CA TRP A 210 -4.59 10.15 -18.86
C TRP A 210 -5.48 10.50 -17.69
N GLY A 211 -5.57 11.79 -17.34
CA GLY A 211 -6.30 12.25 -16.16
C GLY A 211 -7.80 11.97 -16.26
N TYR A 212 -8.37 11.99 -17.48
CA TYR A 212 -9.76 11.64 -17.67
C TYR A 212 -10.00 10.12 -17.63
N ALA A 213 -9.17 9.33 -18.32
CA ALA A 213 -9.29 7.87 -18.27
C ALA A 213 -9.10 7.32 -16.85
N GLU A 214 -8.18 7.90 -16.08
CA GLU A 214 -7.98 7.57 -14.66
C GLU A 214 -9.25 7.84 -13.83
N ASN A 215 -9.87 9.02 -13.95
CA ASN A 215 -11.11 9.36 -13.25
C ASN A 215 -12.29 8.46 -13.66
N LEU A 216 -12.38 8.06 -14.93
CA LEU A 216 -13.39 7.10 -15.40
C LEU A 216 -13.16 5.71 -14.82
N ALA A 217 -11.91 5.29 -14.63
CA ALA A 217 -11.59 4.02 -13.98
C ALA A 217 -12.12 4.00 -12.54
N TYR A 218 -11.92 5.09 -11.80
CA TYR A 218 -12.46 5.27 -10.46
C TYR A 218 -13.99 5.22 -10.47
N ALA A 219 -14.65 6.04 -11.28
CA ALA A 219 -16.11 6.09 -11.32
C ALA A 219 -16.73 4.74 -11.69
N THR A 220 -16.13 4.00 -12.62
CA THR A 220 -16.65 2.70 -13.04
C THR A 220 -16.41 1.59 -12.01
N LEU A 221 -15.43 1.73 -11.11
CA LEU A 221 -15.27 0.85 -9.95
C LEU A 221 -16.27 1.18 -8.84
N LEU A 222 -16.50 2.47 -8.59
CA LEU A 222 -17.53 2.93 -7.64
C LEU A 222 -18.92 2.44 -8.05
N ASP A 223 -19.24 2.54 -9.34
CA ASP A 223 -20.47 2.01 -9.93
C ASP A 223 -20.58 0.47 -9.83
N ALA A 224 -19.44 -0.23 -9.89
CA ALA A 224 -19.38 -1.69 -9.72
C ALA A 224 -19.43 -2.15 -8.25
N GLY A 225 -19.61 -1.23 -7.30
CA GLY A 225 -19.78 -1.57 -5.89
C GLY A 225 -18.48 -1.62 -5.08
N TYR A 226 -17.37 -1.11 -5.61
CA TYR A 226 -16.10 -0.96 -4.88
C TYR A 226 -15.99 0.44 -4.24
N GLY A 227 -15.11 0.58 -3.25
CA GLY A 227 -14.68 1.88 -2.72
C GLY A 227 -13.43 2.42 -3.42
N LEU A 228 -13.08 3.67 -3.16
CA LEU A 228 -11.83 4.30 -3.57
C LEU A 228 -11.20 5.04 -2.39
N ARG A 229 -9.91 4.79 -2.16
CA ARG A 229 -9.07 5.57 -1.27
C ARG A 229 -7.78 5.93 -2.00
N LEU A 230 -7.59 7.22 -2.29
CA LEU A 230 -6.39 7.76 -2.94
C LEU A 230 -5.69 8.74 -1.99
N VAL A 231 -4.49 8.40 -1.56
CA VAL A 231 -3.74 9.17 -0.56
C VAL A 231 -2.34 9.47 -1.06
N GLY A 232 -1.92 10.71 -0.90
CA GLY A 232 -0.60 11.16 -1.30
C GLY A 232 -0.49 12.68 -1.23
N GLN A 233 0.73 13.20 -1.36
CA GLN A 233 0.96 14.64 -1.33
C GLN A 233 0.36 15.28 -2.59
N ASP A 234 -0.57 16.22 -2.42
CA ASP A 234 -1.28 16.91 -3.50
C ASP A 234 -2.06 16.01 -4.48
N SER A 235 -2.40 14.77 -4.08
CA SER A 235 -3.06 13.80 -4.94
C SER A 235 -4.44 14.24 -5.41
N ALA A 236 -5.15 15.10 -4.69
CA ALA A 236 -6.49 15.57 -5.07
C ALA A 236 -6.49 16.38 -6.38
N ARG A 237 -5.53 17.31 -6.49
CA ARG A 237 -5.24 18.07 -7.73
C ARG A 237 -4.41 17.24 -8.70
N GLY A 238 -3.51 16.43 -8.16
CA GLY A 238 -2.37 15.81 -8.82
C GLY A 238 -1.19 16.78 -8.88
N THR A 239 0.01 16.30 -8.54
CA THR A 239 1.28 17.04 -8.63
C THR A 239 1.40 17.77 -9.97
N PHE A 240 1.08 17.07 -11.06
CA PHE A 240 1.23 17.55 -12.43
C PHE A 240 -0.01 18.23 -13.00
N PHE A 241 -1.00 18.60 -12.16
CA PHE A 241 -2.19 19.35 -12.55
C PHE A 241 -3.08 18.60 -13.58
N HIS A 242 -3.18 17.28 -13.46
CA HIS A 242 -3.91 16.43 -14.41
C HIS A 242 -5.21 15.86 -13.84
N ARG A 243 -5.30 15.67 -12.53
CA ARG A 243 -6.37 14.86 -11.91
C ARG A 243 -7.62 15.67 -11.60
N HIS A 244 -7.50 16.75 -10.83
CA HIS A 244 -8.63 17.58 -10.38
C HIS A 244 -9.86 16.76 -9.96
N ALA A 245 -9.64 15.77 -9.10
CA ALA A 245 -10.72 14.94 -8.57
C ALA A 245 -11.48 15.69 -7.47
N VAL A 246 -10.78 16.54 -6.71
CA VAL A 246 -11.41 17.54 -5.83
C VAL A 246 -11.40 18.90 -6.52
N LEU A 247 -12.55 19.56 -6.51
CA LEU A 247 -12.78 20.87 -7.09
C LEU A 247 -12.94 21.90 -5.97
N HIS A 248 -12.33 23.07 -6.14
CA HIS A 248 -12.39 24.17 -5.19
C HIS A 248 -13.17 25.33 -5.80
N ASP A 249 -14.25 25.71 -5.13
CA ASP A 249 -15.06 26.85 -5.51
C ASP A 249 -14.28 28.15 -5.29
N GLN A 250 -14.17 29.00 -6.31
CA GLN A 250 -13.36 30.22 -6.25
C GLN A 250 -14.01 31.35 -5.45
N ASP A 251 -15.31 31.30 -5.19
CA ASP A 251 -16.01 32.32 -4.42
C ASP A 251 -16.02 31.99 -2.93
N THR A 252 -16.19 30.71 -2.59
CA THR A 252 -16.42 30.25 -1.21
C THR A 252 -15.28 29.45 -0.60
N GLY A 253 -14.37 28.90 -1.43
CA GLY A 253 -13.34 27.95 -0.99
C GLY A 253 -13.86 26.54 -0.67
N ALA A 254 -15.18 26.30 -0.76
CA ALA A 254 -15.78 25.00 -0.53
C ALA A 254 -15.29 23.97 -1.54
N THR A 255 -15.17 22.72 -1.11
CA THR A 255 -14.69 21.62 -1.96
C THR A 255 -15.82 20.72 -2.41
N THR A 256 -15.73 20.22 -3.65
CA THR A 256 -16.64 19.23 -4.21
C THR A 256 -15.85 18.09 -4.81
N LEU A 257 -16.27 16.85 -4.54
CA LEU A 257 -15.69 15.62 -5.11
C LEU A 257 -16.72 14.96 -6.03
N PRO A 258 -16.68 15.18 -7.36
CA PRO A 258 -17.66 14.62 -8.29
C PRO A 258 -17.81 13.09 -8.22
N LEU A 259 -16.73 12.37 -7.87
CA LEU A 259 -16.75 10.91 -7.70
C LEU A 259 -17.74 10.44 -6.62
N LYS A 260 -18.03 11.24 -5.59
CA LYS A 260 -19.04 10.91 -4.56
C LYS A 260 -20.46 10.89 -5.12
N ARG A 261 -20.72 11.52 -6.27
CA ARG A 261 -22.04 11.52 -6.91
C ARG A 261 -22.37 10.20 -7.58
N VAL A 262 -21.35 9.39 -7.93
CA VAL A 262 -21.53 8.12 -8.67
C VAL A 262 -22.48 7.17 -7.95
N ARG A 263 -22.32 7.06 -6.63
CA ARG A 263 -23.09 6.18 -5.76
C ARG A 263 -23.01 6.71 -4.32
N GLU A 264 -24.17 6.90 -3.68
CA GLU A 264 -24.29 7.55 -2.37
C GLU A 264 -23.69 6.73 -1.22
N ASP A 265 -23.81 5.40 -1.28
CA ASP A 265 -23.26 4.46 -0.28
C ASP A 265 -21.78 4.12 -0.51
N ALA A 266 -21.14 4.69 -1.53
CA ALA A 266 -19.75 4.38 -1.84
C ALA A 266 -18.77 5.08 -0.87
N HIS A 267 -17.83 4.33 -0.32
CA HIS A 267 -16.70 4.90 0.41
C HIS A 267 -15.70 5.50 -0.59
N VAL A 268 -15.63 6.83 -0.64
CA VAL A 268 -14.73 7.58 -1.55
C VAL A 268 -13.95 8.61 -0.76
N GLU A 269 -12.64 8.41 -0.68
CA GLU A 269 -11.70 9.30 -0.01
C GLU A 269 -10.55 9.64 -0.95
N ILE A 270 -10.28 10.93 -1.09
CA ILE A 270 -9.09 11.45 -1.74
C ILE A 270 -8.46 12.43 -0.75
N ILE A 271 -7.26 12.10 -0.28
CA ILE A 271 -6.62 12.75 0.85
C ILE A 271 -5.27 13.28 0.41
N ASP A 272 -5.11 14.60 0.50
CA ASP A 272 -3.79 15.23 0.44
C ASP A 272 -3.08 14.95 1.77
N SER A 273 -2.08 14.08 1.73
CA SER A 273 -1.41 13.57 2.95
C SER A 273 -0.50 14.61 3.58
N ALA A 274 -0.10 14.35 4.84
CA ALA A 274 1.09 15.00 5.40
C ALA A 274 2.33 14.71 4.54
N LEU A 275 3.37 15.52 4.71
CA LEU A 275 4.66 15.36 4.03
C LEU A 275 5.48 14.22 4.67
N SER A 276 4.98 12.99 4.53
CA SER A 276 5.59 11.77 5.07
C SER A 276 5.30 10.60 4.15
N GLU A 277 6.33 9.87 3.76
CA GLU A 277 6.20 8.67 2.91
C GLU A 277 6.04 7.42 3.77
N GLU A 278 6.91 7.23 4.77
CA GLU A 278 6.98 6.00 5.56
C GLU A 278 5.69 5.71 6.33
N ALA A 279 5.26 6.65 7.17
CA ALA A 279 4.09 6.47 8.02
C ALA A 279 2.79 6.41 7.18
N VAL A 280 2.69 7.23 6.14
CA VAL A 280 1.50 7.25 5.27
C VAL A 280 1.42 5.95 4.47
N MET A 281 2.50 5.47 3.85
CA MET A 281 2.48 4.22 3.12
C MET A 281 2.21 3.02 4.04
N ALA A 282 2.76 3.01 5.27
CA ALA A 282 2.44 1.99 6.27
C ALA A 282 0.96 2.00 6.65
N TYR A 283 0.36 3.18 6.81
CA TYR A 283 -1.08 3.32 7.06
C TYR A 283 -1.91 2.76 5.91
N GLU A 284 -1.58 3.12 4.66
CA GLU A 284 -2.29 2.64 3.48
C GLU A 284 -2.14 1.12 3.28
N TYR A 285 -0.99 0.53 3.66
CA TYR A 285 -0.84 -0.93 3.71
C TYR A 285 -1.80 -1.56 4.73
N GLY A 286 -1.87 -1.00 5.94
CA GLY A 286 -2.81 -1.45 6.97
C GLY A 286 -4.27 -1.37 6.51
N PHE A 287 -4.66 -0.26 5.87
CA PHE A 287 -5.99 -0.09 5.29
C PHE A 287 -6.25 -1.13 4.19
N ALA A 288 -5.32 -1.33 3.26
CA ALA A 288 -5.45 -2.28 2.16
C ALA A 288 -5.60 -3.74 2.64
N SER A 289 -4.97 -4.09 3.76
CA SER A 289 -5.13 -5.40 4.40
C SER A 289 -6.41 -5.54 5.23
N ALA A 290 -7.06 -4.42 5.55
CA ALA A 290 -8.31 -4.40 6.31
C ALA A 290 -9.57 -4.24 5.43
N GLU A 291 -9.44 -3.70 4.22
CA GLU A 291 -10.60 -3.36 3.37
C GLU A 291 -10.45 -3.94 1.94
N PRO A 292 -10.90 -5.18 1.69
CA PRO A 292 -10.66 -5.91 0.45
C PRO A 292 -11.50 -5.42 -0.74
N ARG A 293 -12.53 -4.60 -0.47
CA ARG A 293 -13.47 -4.06 -1.48
C ARG A 293 -13.25 -2.58 -1.79
N THR A 294 -12.21 -1.95 -1.25
CA THR A 294 -11.78 -0.60 -1.62
C THR A 294 -10.48 -0.66 -2.40
N LEU A 295 -10.37 0.15 -3.46
CA LEU A 295 -9.11 0.38 -4.16
C LEU A 295 -8.23 1.33 -3.33
N PRO A 296 -7.13 0.86 -2.71
CA PRO A 296 -6.21 1.69 -1.96
C PRO A 296 -5.04 2.10 -2.85
N ILE A 297 -4.88 3.40 -3.09
CA ILE A 297 -3.76 3.97 -3.84
C ILE A 297 -2.96 4.89 -2.92
N TRP A 298 -1.66 4.62 -2.83
CA TRP A 298 -0.68 5.59 -2.36
C TRP A 298 0.03 6.20 -3.57
N GLU A 299 0.10 7.52 -3.65
CA GLU A 299 0.79 8.25 -4.73
C GLU A 299 1.95 9.07 -4.18
N GLY A 300 3.15 8.78 -4.68
CA GLY A 300 4.32 9.62 -4.43
C GLY A 300 4.26 10.89 -5.27
N GLN A 301 4.70 12.03 -4.72
CA GLN A 301 4.75 13.28 -5.50
C GLN A 301 5.63 13.13 -6.75
N PHE A 302 6.77 12.46 -6.57
CA PHE A 302 7.58 11.79 -7.59
C PHE A 302 7.87 10.37 -7.11
N GLY A 303 8.11 9.43 -8.03
CA GLY A 303 8.38 8.05 -7.66
C GLY A 303 9.71 7.87 -6.92
N ASP A 304 10.64 8.80 -7.11
CA ASP A 304 11.97 8.84 -6.50
C ASP A 304 11.90 8.82 -4.95
N PHE A 305 10.88 9.46 -4.36
CA PHE A 305 10.72 9.64 -2.91
C PHE A 305 10.17 8.42 -2.17
N ALA A 306 9.69 7.39 -2.89
CA ALA A 306 9.19 6.17 -2.26
C ALA A 306 10.26 5.43 -1.43
N ASN A 307 11.55 5.74 -1.64
CA ASN A 307 12.64 5.22 -0.81
C ASN A 307 12.57 5.67 0.66
N GLY A 308 11.87 6.76 0.99
CA GLY A 308 11.60 7.14 2.38
C GLY A 308 10.78 6.08 3.13
N ALA A 309 10.00 5.26 2.40
CA ALA A 309 9.16 4.18 2.93
C ALA A 309 9.73 2.78 2.64
N GLN A 310 11.05 2.65 2.43
CA GLN A 310 11.65 1.39 1.98
C GLN A 310 11.37 0.21 2.92
N VAL A 311 11.31 0.43 4.24
CA VAL A 311 10.97 -0.61 5.23
C VAL A 311 9.58 -1.17 4.98
N VAL A 312 8.61 -0.32 4.61
CA VAL A 312 7.24 -0.74 4.29
C VAL A 312 7.24 -1.58 3.01
N ILE A 313 7.99 -1.16 1.99
CA ILE A 313 8.12 -1.89 0.73
C ILE A 313 8.72 -3.29 0.95
N ASP A 314 9.83 -3.37 1.69
CA ASP A 314 10.60 -4.60 1.87
C ASP A 314 9.89 -5.58 2.82
N GLN A 315 9.41 -5.07 3.97
CA GLN A 315 8.97 -5.93 5.06
C GLN A 315 7.47 -6.24 5.05
N PHE A 316 6.68 -5.50 4.27
CA PHE A 316 5.23 -5.63 4.20
C PHE A 316 4.72 -5.81 2.77
N ILE A 317 4.95 -4.85 1.87
CA ILE A 317 4.37 -4.89 0.52
C ILE A 317 4.90 -6.08 -0.28
N SER A 318 6.22 -6.28 -0.30
CA SER A 318 6.83 -7.35 -1.09
C SER A 318 6.80 -8.73 -0.44
N SER A 319 6.61 -8.81 0.88
CA SER A 319 6.82 -10.05 1.64
C SER A 319 5.70 -10.43 2.61
N GLY A 320 4.69 -9.58 2.81
CA GLY A 320 3.65 -9.78 3.82
C GLY A 320 2.76 -11.00 3.58
N GLU A 321 2.47 -11.32 2.32
CA GLU A 321 1.76 -12.55 1.97
C GLU A 321 2.61 -13.79 2.29
N ALA A 322 3.88 -13.80 1.87
CA ALA A 322 4.75 -14.96 2.07
C ALA A 322 5.10 -15.20 3.56
N LYS A 323 5.14 -14.15 4.38
CA LYS A 323 5.50 -14.23 5.81
C LYS A 323 4.29 -14.50 6.71
N TRP A 324 3.11 -14.00 6.34
CA TRP A 324 1.97 -13.88 7.25
C TRP A 324 0.60 -14.18 6.61
N ASP A 325 0.58 -14.69 5.38
CA ASP A 325 -0.64 -14.93 4.58
C ASP A 325 -1.54 -13.68 4.46
N ARG A 326 -0.92 -12.49 4.45
CA ARG A 326 -1.64 -11.21 4.32
C ARG A 326 -1.70 -10.73 2.88
N LEU A 327 -2.90 -10.82 2.31
CA LEU A 327 -3.23 -10.23 1.02
C LEU A 327 -3.28 -8.70 1.10
N SER A 328 -3.02 -8.04 -0.01
CA SER A 328 -3.10 -6.58 -0.12
C SER A 328 -3.32 -6.17 -1.58
N ALA A 329 -4.24 -5.23 -1.79
CA ALA A 329 -4.46 -4.60 -3.09
C ALA A 329 -3.75 -3.25 -3.23
N LEU A 330 -2.87 -2.89 -2.28
CA LEU A 330 -2.22 -1.58 -2.25
C LEU A 330 -1.55 -1.29 -3.59
N THR A 331 -1.95 -0.16 -4.19
CA THR A 331 -1.42 0.32 -5.46
C THR A 331 -0.48 1.49 -5.20
N LEU A 332 0.76 1.42 -5.67
CA LEU A 332 1.72 2.51 -5.59
C LEU A 332 1.79 3.22 -6.93
N PHE A 333 1.40 4.49 -6.97
CA PHE A 333 1.61 5.37 -8.13
C PHE A 333 2.91 6.12 -7.96
N LEU A 334 3.87 5.83 -8.84
CA LEU A 334 5.24 6.32 -8.76
C LEU A 334 5.57 7.09 -10.06
N PRO A 335 5.43 8.44 -10.06
CA PRO A 335 5.74 9.24 -11.24
C PRO A 335 7.18 9.02 -11.70
N HIS A 336 7.35 8.58 -12.95
CA HIS A 336 8.62 8.11 -13.50
C HIS A 336 8.84 8.65 -14.93
N GLY A 337 10.08 9.03 -15.23
CA GLY A 337 10.49 9.40 -16.58
C GLY A 337 11.72 10.30 -16.60
N TYR A 338 12.69 9.97 -17.44
CA TYR A 338 13.89 10.78 -17.67
C TYR A 338 13.53 11.96 -18.58
N GLU A 339 13.41 13.15 -17.99
CA GLU A 339 12.91 14.37 -18.63
C GLU A 339 13.80 15.59 -18.32
N GLY A 340 15.04 15.36 -17.87
CA GLY A 340 16.00 16.43 -17.58
C GLY A 340 15.77 17.20 -16.27
N GLN A 341 14.96 16.67 -15.35
CA GLN A 341 14.62 17.32 -14.07
C GLN A 341 15.57 16.99 -12.91
N GLY A 342 16.70 16.34 -13.18
CA GLY A 342 17.70 15.96 -12.18
C GLY A 342 17.48 14.58 -11.55
N PRO A 343 18.34 14.19 -10.60
CA PRO A 343 18.40 12.83 -10.06
C PRO A 343 17.19 12.41 -9.23
N GLU A 344 16.55 13.34 -8.52
CA GLU A 344 15.41 13.09 -7.61
C GLU A 344 14.03 13.31 -8.26
N HIS A 345 13.97 13.50 -9.58
CA HIS A 345 12.73 13.74 -10.31
C HIS A 345 12.65 12.92 -11.60
N SER A 346 13.32 11.76 -11.65
CA SER A 346 13.49 10.99 -12.87
C SER A 346 13.15 9.51 -12.69
N SER A 347 13.59 8.89 -11.59
CA SER A 347 13.57 7.46 -11.41
C SER A 347 12.86 7.03 -10.14
N ALA A 348 11.72 6.37 -10.33
CA ALA A 348 11.07 5.57 -9.31
C ALA A 348 11.85 4.28 -8.96
N ARG A 349 13.05 4.08 -9.49
CA ARG A 349 13.91 2.90 -9.24
C ARG A 349 13.21 1.58 -9.59
N LEU A 350 12.64 1.53 -10.80
CA LEU A 350 11.94 0.36 -11.35
C LEU A 350 12.70 -0.95 -11.10
N GLU A 351 14.03 -0.94 -11.28
CA GLU A 351 14.92 -2.06 -11.07
C GLU A 351 14.84 -2.67 -9.66
N ARG A 352 14.59 -1.85 -8.63
CA ARG A 352 14.47 -2.32 -7.25
C ARG A 352 13.19 -3.11 -7.03
N TYR A 353 12.07 -2.62 -7.54
CA TYR A 353 10.80 -3.36 -7.48
C TYR A 353 10.88 -4.66 -8.28
N LEU A 354 11.55 -4.65 -9.44
CA LEU A 354 11.81 -5.87 -10.22
C LEU A 354 12.68 -6.87 -9.44
N GLN A 355 13.71 -6.39 -8.73
CA GLN A 355 14.57 -7.24 -7.89
C GLN A 355 13.78 -7.89 -6.74
N LEU A 356 12.81 -7.18 -6.17
CA LEU A 356 11.94 -7.70 -5.09
C LEU A 356 10.87 -8.69 -5.60
N CYS A 357 10.63 -8.79 -6.91
CA CYS A 357 9.60 -9.66 -7.45
C CYS A 357 10.01 -11.14 -7.40
N ALA A 358 9.23 -11.95 -6.68
CA ALA A 358 9.35 -13.40 -6.66
C ALA A 358 7.99 -14.04 -6.34
N LEU A 359 7.72 -15.22 -6.88
CA LEU A 359 6.53 -16.02 -6.53
C LEU A 359 5.19 -15.26 -6.64
N HIS A 360 5.05 -14.38 -7.64
CA HIS A 360 3.86 -13.55 -7.83
C HIS A 360 3.50 -12.63 -6.65
N ASN A 361 4.47 -12.25 -5.82
CA ASN A 361 4.25 -11.37 -4.67
C ASN A 361 3.71 -9.98 -5.05
N MET A 362 4.12 -9.43 -6.19
CA MET A 362 3.70 -8.11 -6.66
C MET A 362 3.50 -8.07 -8.18
N GLN A 363 2.80 -7.04 -8.64
CA GLN A 363 2.67 -6.65 -10.05
C GLN A 363 3.45 -5.35 -10.26
N VAL A 364 4.34 -5.30 -11.26
CA VAL A 364 5.05 -4.05 -11.63
C VAL A 364 4.68 -3.68 -13.05
N CYS A 365 4.09 -2.49 -13.23
CA CYS A 365 3.53 -2.01 -14.49
C CYS A 365 4.10 -0.65 -14.91
N VAL A 366 4.30 -0.50 -16.22
CA VAL A 366 4.73 0.75 -16.85
C VAL A 366 3.73 1.12 -17.95
N PRO A 367 2.49 1.52 -17.57
CA PRO A 367 1.43 1.83 -18.53
C PRO A 367 1.79 3.05 -19.37
N THR A 368 1.21 3.10 -20.57
CA THR A 368 1.66 4.06 -21.57
C THR A 368 0.58 4.72 -22.41
N THR A 369 -0.66 4.25 -22.29
CA THR A 369 -1.83 4.87 -22.90
C THR A 369 -2.90 5.10 -21.83
N PRO A 370 -3.78 6.10 -22.01
CA PRO A 370 -4.94 6.30 -21.14
C PRO A 370 -5.80 5.04 -20.96
N ALA A 371 -6.03 4.25 -22.02
CA ALA A 371 -6.77 3.00 -21.90
C ALA A 371 -6.06 1.96 -21.03
N GLN A 372 -4.73 1.87 -21.08
CA GLN A 372 -3.98 0.93 -20.25
C GLN A 372 -4.10 1.26 -18.76
N VAL A 373 -4.02 2.56 -18.37
CA VAL A 373 -4.22 2.92 -16.96
C VAL A 373 -5.66 2.66 -16.50
N PHE A 374 -6.66 2.91 -17.35
CA PHE A 374 -8.05 2.60 -17.05
C PHE A 374 -8.26 1.11 -16.76
N HIS A 375 -7.81 0.24 -17.67
CA HIS A 375 -7.97 -1.20 -17.52
C HIS A 375 -7.12 -1.78 -16.40
N MET A 376 -5.90 -1.26 -16.18
CA MET A 376 -5.03 -1.68 -15.09
C MET A 376 -5.66 -1.40 -13.72
N ILE A 377 -6.18 -0.18 -13.51
CA ILE A 377 -6.88 0.19 -12.27
C ILE A 377 -8.08 -0.73 -12.04
N ARG A 378 -8.90 -0.95 -13.08
CA ARG A 378 -10.09 -1.80 -12.97
C ARG A 378 -9.71 -3.26 -12.69
N ARG A 379 -8.67 -3.78 -13.35
CA ARG A 379 -8.17 -5.15 -13.17
C ARG A 379 -7.77 -5.42 -11.71
N GLN A 380 -7.21 -4.43 -11.03
CA GLN A 380 -6.79 -4.54 -9.63
C GLN A 380 -7.95 -4.93 -8.68
N MET A 381 -9.15 -4.44 -8.95
CA MET A 381 -10.32 -4.69 -8.10
C MET A 381 -11.27 -5.76 -8.64
N LEU A 382 -11.46 -5.82 -9.97
CA LEU A 382 -12.34 -6.79 -10.63
C LEU A 382 -11.74 -8.20 -10.67
N GLY A 383 -10.41 -8.32 -10.64
CA GLY A 383 -9.74 -9.60 -10.50
C GLY A 383 -9.94 -10.19 -9.09
N GLN A 384 -9.83 -11.51 -8.98
CA GLN A 384 -9.86 -12.20 -7.68
C GLN A 384 -8.49 -12.16 -6.97
N ALA A 385 -7.40 -11.89 -7.69
CA ALA A 385 -6.08 -11.76 -7.10
C ALA A 385 -5.91 -10.39 -6.42
N ARG A 386 -5.59 -10.40 -5.13
CA ARG A 386 -5.29 -9.19 -4.34
C ARG A 386 -3.79 -9.13 -4.07
N LYS A 387 -3.06 -8.61 -5.05
CA LYS A 387 -1.60 -8.43 -5.00
C LYS A 387 -1.24 -6.96 -5.11
N PRO A 388 -0.21 -6.46 -4.43
CA PRO A 388 0.25 -5.10 -4.60
C PRO A 388 0.56 -4.77 -6.07
N LEU A 389 0.24 -3.54 -6.47
CA LEU A 389 0.41 -3.05 -7.83
C LEU A 389 1.33 -1.83 -7.82
N ILE A 390 2.55 -2.01 -8.32
CA ILE A 390 3.56 -0.95 -8.45
C ILE A 390 3.46 -0.36 -9.85
N VAL A 391 3.18 0.93 -9.96
CA VAL A 391 2.93 1.60 -11.24
C VAL A 391 3.92 2.72 -11.44
N MET A 392 4.69 2.63 -12.52
CA MET A 392 5.47 3.73 -13.04
C MET A 392 4.53 4.69 -13.78
N THR A 393 3.91 5.61 -13.05
CA THR A 393 2.96 6.58 -13.63
C THR A 393 3.73 7.64 -14.44
N PRO A 394 3.14 8.21 -15.49
CA PRO A 394 3.85 9.15 -16.34
C PRO A 394 3.85 10.57 -15.77
N LYS A 395 4.79 11.38 -16.27
CA LYS A 395 4.83 12.84 -16.06
C LYS A 395 4.48 13.59 -17.36
N SER A 396 5.36 13.53 -18.37
CA SER A 396 5.11 14.15 -19.68
C SER A 396 3.94 13.52 -20.45
N LEU A 397 3.72 12.19 -20.34
CA LEU A 397 2.65 11.52 -21.09
C LEU A 397 1.24 11.98 -20.69
N LEU A 398 1.09 12.62 -19.52
CA LEU A 398 -0.18 13.19 -19.08
C LEU A 398 -0.78 14.19 -20.09
N ARG A 399 0.06 14.79 -20.94
CA ARG A 399 -0.34 15.78 -21.96
C ARG A 399 0.23 15.48 -23.34
N HIS A 400 0.84 14.32 -23.55
CA HIS A 400 1.51 14.00 -24.81
C HIS A 400 0.50 13.69 -25.92
N LYS A 401 0.63 14.33 -27.08
CA LYS A 401 -0.36 14.24 -28.18
C LYS A 401 -0.55 12.83 -28.73
N LEU A 402 0.49 12.00 -28.67
CA LEU A 402 0.44 10.58 -29.08
C LEU A 402 0.03 9.63 -27.94
N ALA A 403 -0.01 10.10 -26.69
CA ALA A 403 -0.40 9.30 -25.53
C ALA A 403 -1.89 9.48 -25.21
N ILE A 404 -2.71 9.08 -26.18
CA ILE A 404 -4.16 9.27 -26.18
C ILE A 404 -4.89 7.93 -26.38
N SER A 405 -6.17 7.86 -26.05
CA SER A 405 -7.00 6.68 -26.34
C SER A 405 -8.41 7.09 -26.78
N SER A 406 -9.10 6.20 -27.49
CA SER A 406 -10.51 6.37 -27.84
C SER A 406 -11.42 5.89 -26.71
N ILE A 407 -12.70 6.26 -26.76
CA ILE A 407 -13.72 5.68 -25.88
C ILE A 407 -13.88 4.18 -26.13
N ASP A 408 -13.80 3.74 -27.39
CA ASP A 408 -13.93 2.31 -27.75
C ASP A 408 -12.84 1.46 -27.11
N ASP A 409 -11.65 2.01 -26.90
CA ASP A 409 -10.58 1.33 -26.17
C ASP A 409 -10.97 1.04 -24.72
N LEU A 410 -11.82 1.86 -24.09
CA LEU A 410 -12.36 1.61 -22.75
C LEU A 410 -13.54 0.65 -22.77
N VAL A 411 -14.38 0.72 -23.80
CA VAL A 411 -15.61 -0.08 -23.90
C VAL A 411 -15.31 -1.53 -24.25
N ARG A 412 -14.44 -1.75 -25.25
CA ARG A 412 -14.17 -3.07 -25.85
C ARG A 412 -12.78 -3.60 -25.56
N GLY A 413 -11.89 -2.75 -25.03
CA GLY A 413 -10.52 -3.14 -24.72
C GLY A 413 -10.37 -3.88 -23.39
N GLY A 414 -9.12 -4.11 -23.04
CA GLY A 414 -8.67 -4.67 -21.77
C GLY A 414 -7.20 -4.35 -21.53
N PHE A 415 -6.69 -4.70 -20.37
CA PHE A 415 -5.28 -4.48 -20.04
C PHE A 415 -4.38 -5.42 -20.85
N GLN A 416 -3.51 -4.86 -21.68
CA GLN A 416 -2.57 -5.63 -22.50
C GLN A 416 -1.20 -5.69 -21.83
N LEU A 417 -0.68 -6.90 -21.59
CA LEU A 417 0.68 -7.11 -21.06
C LEU A 417 1.77 -6.68 -22.05
N VAL A 418 1.47 -6.76 -23.34
CA VAL A 418 2.35 -6.32 -24.43
C VAL A 418 1.46 -5.63 -25.45
N LEU A 419 1.80 -4.39 -25.79
CA LEU A 419 1.12 -3.66 -26.84
C LEU A 419 1.83 -3.98 -28.18
N PRO A 420 1.09 -4.47 -29.19
CA PRO A 420 1.68 -4.80 -30.49
C PRO A 420 2.14 -3.54 -31.24
N ASP A 421 3.08 -3.72 -32.16
CA ASP A 421 3.47 -2.66 -33.10
C ASP A 421 2.33 -2.38 -34.08
N THR A 422 1.89 -1.12 -34.16
CA THR A 422 0.85 -0.68 -35.11
C THR A 422 1.42 0.03 -36.34
N THR A 423 2.74 0.24 -36.40
CA THR A 423 3.40 1.06 -37.43
C THR A 423 3.87 0.26 -38.65
N ALA A 424 4.19 -1.02 -38.47
CA ALA A 424 4.70 -1.84 -39.55
C ALA A 424 3.60 -2.28 -40.51
N LYS A 425 3.76 -1.94 -41.80
CA LYS A 425 2.78 -2.29 -42.84
C LYS A 425 2.85 -3.78 -43.18
N THR A 426 1.70 -4.36 -43.53
CA THR A 426 1.60 -5.72 -44.06
C THR A 426 2.53 -5.89 -45.27
N GLY A 427 3.35 -6.96 -45.29
CA GLY A 427 4.31 -7.22 -46.36
C GLY A 427 5.69 -6.58 -46.18
N GLN A 428 5.90 -5.72 -45.19
CA GLN A 428 7.22 -5.16 -44.89
C GLN A 428 8.13 -6.21 -44.23
N LYS A 429 9.34 -6.42 -44.79
CA LYS A 429 10.35 -7.31 -44.19
C LYS A 429 10.98 -6.65 -42.98
N VAL A 430 10.71 -7.22 -41.81
CA VAL A 430 11.16 -6.68 -40.53
C VAL A 430 12.47 -7.36 -40.15
N ARG A 431 13.51 -6.56 -39.91
CA ARG A 431 14.84 -7.08 -39.57
C ARG A 431 15.20 -6.92 -38.08
N ARG A 432 14.51 -6.03 -37.37
CA ARG A 432 14.79 -5.72 -35.96
C ARG A 432 13.49 -5.44 -35.22
N VAL A 433 13.40 -5.97 -34.00
CA VAL A 433 12.37 -5.65 -33.01
C VAL A 433 13.05 -4.92 -31.86
N VAL A 434 12.59 -3.72 -31.54
CA VAL A 434 13.01 -2.99 -30.34
C VAL A 434 11.95 -3.18 -29.26
N LEU A 435 12.37 -3.73 -28.11
CA LEU A 435 11.54 -3.81 -26.91
C LEU A 435 11.77 -2.57 -26.05
N CYS A 436 10.70 -1.94 -25.61
CA CYS A 436 10.76 -0.77 -24.75
C CYS A 436 9.56 -0.73 -23.79
N ALA A 437 9.69 -0.02 -22.68
CA ALA A 437 8.61 0.21 -21.73
C ALA A 437 8.50 1.70 -21.37
N GLY A 438 7.28 2.17 -21.09
CA GLY A 438 7.08 3.55 -20.67
C GLY A 438 7.19 4.58 -21.79
N LYS A 439 7.59 5.80 -21.39
CA LYS A 439 7.60 6.98 -22.26
C LYS A 439 8.54 6.87 -23.45
N VAL A 440 9.65 6.12 -23.33
CA VAL A 440 10.71 6.05 -24.35
C VAL A 440 10.19 5.50 -25.68
N TYR A 441 9.09 4.74 -25.66
CA TYR A 441 8.40 4.33 -26.88
C TYR A 441 8.01 5.51 -27.77
N TYR A 442 7.55 6.63 -27.20
CA TYR A 442 7.15 7.79 -27.99
C TYR A 442 8.36 8.49 -28.61
N ASP A 443 9.47 8.57 -27.87
CA ASP A 443 10.75 9.07 -28.39
C ASP A 443 11.24 8.18 -29.56
N LEU A 444 11.11 6.85 -29.43
CA LEU A 444 11.45 5.89 -30.49
C LEU A 444 10.50 5.98 -31.68
N LEU A 445 9.20 6.17 -31.43
CA LEU A 445 8.17 6.30 -32.45
C LEU A 445 8.40 7.52 -33.34
N GLU A 446 8.71 8.66 -32.73
CA GLU A 446 9.05 9.90 -33.44
C GLU A 446 10.38 9.76 -34.20
N HIS A 447 11.35 9.03 -33.65
CA HIS A 447 12.62 8.76 -34.35
C HIS A 447 12.46 7.79 -35.55
N ALA A 448 11.47 6.89 -35.52
CA ALA A 448 11.30 5.80 -36.47
C ALA A 448 10.80 6.23 -37.87
N GLU A 449 10.81 7.51 -38.22
CA GLU A 449 10.48 8.02 -39.57
C GLU A 449 11.40 7.46 -40.70
N LYS A 450 12.43 6.66 -40.38
CA LYS A 450 13.27 5.95 -41.37
C LYS A 450 12.97 4.43 -41.42
N PRO A 451 12.70 3.83 -42.60
CA PRO A 451 11.69 2.76 -42.77
C PRO A 451 12.10 1.30 -42.42
N ALA A 452 13.06 1.04 -41.52
CA ALA A 452 13.73 -0.27 -41.45
C ALA A 452 13.50 -1.11 -40.17
N SER A 453 12.70 -0.70 -39.18
CA SER A 453 12.53 -1.41 -37.89
C SER A 453 11.08 -1.57 -37.42
N ARG A 454 10.75 -2.70 -36.75
CA ARG A 454 9.54 -2.86 -35.91
C ARG A 454 9.85 -2.49 -34.47
N MET A 455 8.86 -1.94 -33.77
CA MET A 455 8.93 -1.58 -32.36
C MET A 455 7.80 -2.23 -31.61
N TRP A 456 8.12 -3.15 -30.71
CA TRP A 456 7.14 -3.78 -29.84
C TRP A 456 7.17 -3.09 -28.49
N ARG A 457 5.98 -2.73 -27.99
CA ARG A 457 5.86 -1.99 -26.74
C ARG A 457 5.54 -2.96 -25.61
N TRP A 458 6.46 -3.04 -24.66
CA TRP A 458 6.29 -3.84 -23.46
C TRP A 458 5.61 -3.00 -22.37
N CYS A 459 4.37 -3.35 -22.02
CA CYS A 459 3.70 -2.87 -20.80
C CYS A 459 3.83 -3.98 -19.76
N ALA A 460 5.06 -4.26 -19.32
CA ALA A 460 5.35 -5.37 -18.41
C ALA A 460 4.32 -5.52 -17.30
N SER A 461 3.91 -6.77 -17.04
CA SER A 461 3.65 -7.28 -15.70
C SER A 461 4.75 -8.31 -15.43
N SER A 462 5.81 -7.93 -14.73
CA SER A 462 6.79 -8.92 -14.26
C SER A 462 6.22 -9.59 -13.01
N SER A 463 5.60 -10.74 -13.15
CA SER A 463 5.52 -11.69 -12.03
C SER A 463 6.58 -12.76 -12.30
N CYS A 464 7.75 -12.63 -11.68
CA CYS A 464 8.86 -13.53 -11.91
C CYS A 464 8.53 -14.90 -11.30
N THR A 465 8.03 -15.84 -12.11
CA THR A 465 8.02 -17.26 -11.75
C THR A 465 9.36 -17.87 -12.11
N ARG A 466 10.10 -18.31 -11.10
CA ARG A 466 10.99 -19.45 -11.30
C ARG A 466 10.11 -20.62 -11.73
N SER A 467 10.42 -21.18 -12.90
CA SER A 467 9.78 -22.30 -13.58
C SER A 467 8.61 -21.95 -14.53
N ARG A 468 8.87 -22.21 -15.82
CA ARG A 468 8.01 -22.12 -17.02
C ARG A 468 7.77 -20.72 -17.60
N ALA A 469 8.63 -20.39 -18.58
CA ALA A 469 8.48 -19.49 -19.73
C ALA A 469 7.89 -18.08 -19.49
N PRO A 470 8.54 -17.00 -20.00
CA PRO A 470 7.88 -15.70 -20.08
C PRO A 470 6.60 -15.83 -20.95
N PRO A 471 5.63 -14.90 -20.87
CA PRO A 471 4.29 -15.01 -21.46
C PRO A 471 4.23 -15.02 -23.01
N TRP A 472 5.31 -15.41 -23.69
CA TRP A 472 5.40 -15.60 -25.13
C TRP A 472 4.68 -16.87 -25.59
N ARG A 473 3.35 -16.86 -25.66
CA ARG A 473 2.63 -17.70 -26.63
C ARG A 473 2.33 -16.87 -27.87
N MET A 474 3.33 -16.65 -28.72
CA MET A 474 3.08 -16.24 -30.10
C MET A 474 2.70 -17.49 -30.90
N ASN A 475 1.42 -17.62 -31.25
CA ASN A 475 0.97 -18.60 -32.25
C ASN A 475 1.54 -18.22 -33.61
N TRP A 476 2.70 -18.79 -33.96
CA TRP A 476 3.19 -18.78 -35.33
C TRP A 476 2.48 -19.88 -36.11
N ASN A 477 1.37 -19.53 -36.75
CA ASN A 477 0.86 -20.33 -37.86
C ASN A 477 1.78 -20.10 -39.06
N ALA A 478 2.86 -20.86 -39.12
CA ALA A 478 3.70 -21.01 -40.31
C ALA A 478 3.84 -22.52 -40.59
N SER A 479 3.16 -22.93 -41.65
CA SER A 479 3.17 -24.26 -42.24
C SER A 479 4.59 -24.79 -42.51
N ARG A 480 4.99 -25.82 -41.76
CA ARG A 480 5.91 -26.96 -42.04
C ARG A 480 6.83 -27.26 -40.83
N PRO A 481 6.99 -28.54 -40.42
CA PRO A 481 7.77 -28.90 -39.24
C PRO A 481 9.27 -28.98 -39.57
N PRO A 482 10.18 -28.54 -38.69
CA PRO A 482 11.57 -28.94 -38.77
C PRO A 482 11.86 -30.19 -37.92
N ALA A 483 12.87 -30.90 -38.40
CA ALA A 483 13.35 -32.22 -38.02
C ALA A 483 13.58 -32.49 -36.52
N ARG A 484 13.38 -33.78 -36.18
CA ARG A 484 13.78 -34.43 -34.93
C ARG A 484 15.25 -34.13 -34.59
N TRP A 485 15.51 -33.77 -33.33
CA TRP A 485 16.83 -33.87 -32.72
C TRP A 485 16.86 -35.10 -31.80
N SER A 486 17.79 -36.00 -32.11
CA SER A 486 18.07 -37.24 -31.39
C SER A 486 19.31 -37.10 -30.50
N GLY A 487 19.24 -37.68 -29.29
CA GLY A 487 20.40 -38.00 -28.46
C GLY A 487 20.71 -36.95 -27.39
N ALA A 488 21.05 -37.29 -26.15
CA ALA A 488 21.12 -38.57 -25.47
C ALA A 488 21.06 -38.29 -23.96
N ARG A 489 20.45 -39.22 -23.21
CA ARG A 489 20.44 -39.25 -21.75
C ARG A 489 21.88 -39.43 -21.23
N ARG A 490 22.18 -38.79 -20.09
CA ARG A 490 22.84 -39.44 -18.94
C ARG A 490 22.59 -38.60 -17.68
N SER A 491 21.90 -39.23 -16.74
CA SER A 491 21.84 -38.96 -15.29
C SER A 491 22.83 -39.95 -14.61
N PRO A 492 23.11 -39.89 -13.30
CA PRO A 492 22.54 -39.08 -12.22
C PRO A 492 23.16 -37.69 -12.07
#